data_AF-A0A7V1MZR0-F1
#
_entry.id   AF-A0A7V1MZR0-F1
#
_cell.length_a   1.000
_cell.length_b   1.000
_cell.length_c   1.000
_cell.angle_alpha   90.00
_cell.angle_beta   90.00
_cell.angle_gamma   90.00
#
_symmetry.space_group_name_H-M   'P 1'
#
loop_
_entity.id
_entity.type
_entity.pdbx_description
1 polymer ?
#
loop_
_entity_poly.entity_id
_entity_poly.type
_entity_poly.pdbx_seq_one_letter_code
_entity_poly.pdbx_strand_id
1 'polypeptide(L)'
;MPNPKTNDTSIYRTHSLEEDVVWSIGHRYVGERGSDARPILARADLLAEKVFEQELNIEPANKPHHRHANIEGWLDSKSSNKMKALKLAESSTVVKSPNLNPQS
;
A
#
# COMPACT_ATOMS: atom_id res chain seq x y z
N MET A 1 -2.61 7.57 -4.83
CA MET A 1 -2.71 9.02 -4.59
C MET A 1 -2.70 9.24 -3.08
N PRO A 2 -2.05 10.30 -2.59
CA PRO A 2 -2.00 10.56 -1.16
C PRO A 2 -3.38 10.88 -0.60
N ASN A 3 -3.55 10.57 0.68
CA ASN A 3 -4.71 10.96 1.47
C ASN A 3 -4.82 12.49 1.47
N PRO A 4 -5.98 13.07 1.13
CA PRO A 4 -6.14 14.52 1.03
C PRO A 4 -6.02 15.25 2.37
N LYS A 5 -6.12 14.56 3.50
CA LYS A 5 -6.01 15.16 4.84
C LYS A 5 -4.60 15.09 5.41
N THR A 6 -3.90 13.99 5.19
CA THR A 6 -2.58 13.71 5.78
C THR A 6 -1.43 13.81 4.78
N ASN A 7 -1.74 13.95 3.49
CA ASN A 7 -0.78 14.01 2.39
C ASN A 7 0.22 12.84 2.36
N ASP A 8 -0.22 11.66 2.79
CA ASP A 8 0.55 10.42 2.85
C ASP A 8 -0.14 9.28 2.09
N THR A 9 0.58 8.20 1.80
CA THR A 9 -0.03 6.95 1.32
C THR A 9 0.38 5.81 2.24
N SER A 10 -0.59 5.23 2.96
CA SER A 10 -0.35 4.13 3.87
C SER A 10 0.07 2.85 3.15
N ILE A 11 1.08 2.17 3.70
CA ILE A 11 1.64 0.91 3.20
C ILE A 11 2.02 -0.02 4.37
N TYR A 12 2.34 -1.27 4.04
CA TYR A 12 2.91 -2.23 4.97
C TYR A 12 4.24 -2.76 4.44
N ARG A 13 5.25 -2.82 5.32
CA ARG A 13 6.57 -3.35 4.99
C ARG A 13 6.56 -4.87 5.06
N THR A 14 6.69 -5.54 3.93
CA THR A 14 6.52 -7.00 3.80
C THR A 14 7.82 -7.77 3.67
N HIS A 15 8.98 -7.10 3.77
CA HIS A 15 10.28 -7.77 3.66
C HIS A 15 10.42 -8.92 4.68
N SER A 16 10.94 -10.05 4.18
CA SER A 16 11.13 -11.32 4.91
C SER A 16 9.86 -11.93 5.49
N LEU A 17 8.69 -11.63 4.93
CA LEU A 17 7.44 -12.30 5.30
C LEU A 17 7.07 -13.34 4.25
N GLU A 18 6.53 -14.45 4.73
CA GLU A 18 5.86 -15.43 3.90
C GLU A 18 4.52 -14.87 3.36
N GLU A 19 4.09 -15.42 2.23
CA GLU A 19 2.91 -14.97 1.47
C GLU A 19 1.63 -14.94 2.32
N ASP A 20 1.41 -15.99 3.10
CA ASP A 20 0.26 -16.14 4.00
C ASP A 20 0.26 -15.08 5.12
N VAL A 21 1.44 -14.76 5.65
CA VAL A 21 1.60 -13.71 6.66
C VAL A 21 1.25 -12.34 6.08
N VAL A 22 1.69 -12.03 4.84
CA VAL A 22 1.35 -10.77 4.17
C VAL A 22 -0.16 -10.64 4.00
N TRP A 23 -0.84 -11.69 3.53
CA TRP A 23 -2.30 -11.69 3.41
C TRP A 23 -3.00 -11.54 4.76
N SER A 24 -2.51 -12.21 5.80
CA SER A 24 -3.08 -12.13 7.15
C SER A 24 -3.05 -10.69 7.70
N ILE A 25 -1.97 -9.96 7.46
CA ILE A 25 -1.84 -8.53 7.83
C ILE A 25 -2.86 -7.70 7.05
N GLY A 26 -2.94 -7.91 5.74
CA GLY A 26 -3.92 -7.22 4.88
C GLY A 26 -5.34 -7.42 5.41
N HIS A 27 -5.78 -8.66 5.57
CA HIS A 27 -7.13 -8.97 6.04
C HIS A 27 -7.42 -8.35 7.41
N ARG A 28 -6.55 -8.57 8.40
CA ARG A 28 -6.77 -8.10 9.78
C ARG A 28 -6.73 -6.58 9.93
N TYR A 29 -5.84 -5.88 9.23
CA TYR A 29 -5.60 -4.46 9.48
C TYR A 29 -6.10 -3.51 8.39
N VAL A 30 -6.47 -4.04 7.21
CA VAL A 30 -7.00 -3.27 6.08
C VAL A 30 -8.42 -3.72 5.73
N GLY A 31 -8.65 -5.02 5.52
CA GLY A 31 -9.93 -5.55 5.02
C GLY A 31 -11.06 -5.57 6.06
N GLU A 32 -10.74 -5.92 7.30
CA GLU A 32 -11.70 -6.08 8.41
C GLU A 32 -11.93 -4.81 9.23
N ARG A 33 -11.36 -3.67 8.81
CA ARG A 33 -11.32 -2.46 9.65
C ARG A 33 -12.53 -1.55 9.43
N GLY A 34 -13.43 -1.50 10.40
CA GLY A 34 -14.48 -0.48 10.54
C GLY A 34 -15.82 -0.82 9.86
N SER A 35 -16.71 0.17 9.74
CA SER A 35 -18.03 0.02 9.10
C SER A 35 -17.96 -0.25 7.60
N ASP A 36 -16.82 0.04 6.98
CA ASP A 36 -16.61 -0.04 5.54
C ASP A 36 -15.69 -1.21 5.16
N ALA A 37 -15.73 -2.30 5.95
CA ALA A 37 -14.97 -3.51 5.66
C ALA A 37 -15.23 -3.98 4.22
N ARG A 38 -14.17 -4.11 3.42
CA ARG A 38 -14.23 -4.57 2.03
C ARG A 38 -13.28 -5.73 1.81
N PRO A 39 -13.68 -6.72 0.99
CA PRO A 39 -12.78 -7.80 0.62
C PRO A 39 -11.56 -7.22 -0.10
N ILE A 40 -10.37 -7.66 0.31
CA ILE A 40 -9.13 -7.33 -0.40
C ILE A 40 -9.06 -8.23 -1.63
N LEU A 41 -9.19 -7.61 -2.80
CA LEU A 41 -9.17 -8.31 -4.09
C LEU A 41 -7.73 -8.58 -4.57
N ALA A 42 -6.82 -7.67 -4.27
CA ALA A 42 -5.42 -7.76 -4.65
C ALA A 42 -4.58 -6.88 -3.73
N ARG A 43 -3.26 -7.09 -3.75
CA ARG A 43 -2.26 -6.17 -3.23
C ARG A 43 -1.30 -5.75 -4.35
N ALA A 44 -0.70 -4.58 -4.18
CA ALA A 44 0.37 -4.09 -5.04
C ALA A 44 1.68 -4.17 -4.26
N ASP A 45 2.58 -5.03 -4.72
CA ASP A 45 3.92 -5.20 -4.17
C ASP A 45 4.88 -4.30 -4.94
N LEU A 46 5.69 -3.52 -4.22
CA LEU A 46 6.61 -2.54 -4.79
C LEU A 46 7.91 -2.51 -3.97
N LEU A 47 9.05 -2.42 -4.66
CA LEU A 47 10.34 -2.24 -4.00
C LEU A 47 10.47 -0.81 -3.46
N ALA A 48 11.02 -0.67 -2.25
CA ALA A 48 11.23 0.64 -1.61
C ALA A 48 12.08 1.59 -2.46
N GLU A 49 13.04 1.08 -3.23
CA GLU A 49 13.86 1.87 -4.16
C GLU A 49 13.01 2.70 -5.13
N LYS A 50 11.88 2.15 -5.61
CA LYS A 50 11.00 2.82 -6.56
C LYS A 50 10.25 3.98 -5.94
N VAL A 51 10.05 3.96 -4.63
CA VAL A 51 9.53 5.10 -3.87
C VAL A 51 10.57 6.22 -3.82
N PHE A 52 11.81 5.89 -3.48
CA PHE A 52 12.91 6.86 -3.40
C PHE A 52 13.28 7.47 -4.76
N GLU A 53 13.21 6.70 -5.85
CA GLU A 53 13.38 7.19 -7.23
C GLU A 53 12.35 8.27 -7.60
N GLN A 54 11.20 8.30 -6.93
CA GLN A 54 10.20 9.36 -7.09
C GLN A 54 10.39 10.51 -6.11
N GLU A 55 11.53 10.61 -5.43
CA GLU A 55 11.81 11.63 -4.40
C GLU A 55 10.72 11.64 -3.30
N LEU A 56 10.25 10.45 -2.93
CA LEU A 56 9.32 10.23 -1.83
C LEU A 56 10.06 9.48 -0.72
N ASN A 57 9.54 9.55 0.50
CA ASN A 57 10.13 8.89 1.67
C ASN A 57 9.21 7.79 2.20
N ILE A 58 9.76 6.85 2.96
CA ILE A 58 9.00 5.83 3.68
C ILE A 58 9.23 6.01 5.17
N GLU A 59 8.21 6.50 5.87
CA GLU A 59 8.27 6.79 7.30
C GLU A 59 7.52 5.74 8.13
N PRO A 60 8.14 5.13 9.17
CA PRO A 60 7.47 4.20 10.05
C PRO A 60 6.33 4.86 10.83
N ALA A 61 5.11 4.32 10.69
CA ALA A 61 3.93 4.80 11.43
C ALA A 61 3.55 3.88 12.60
N ASN A 62 3.92 2.58 12.53
CA ASN A 62 3.82 1.57 13.59
C ASN A 62 2.41 1.31 14.20
N LYS A 63 1.36 1.96 13.69
CA LYS A 63 -0.04 1.74 14.06
C LYS A 63 -0.89 1.61 12.80
N PRO A 64 -1.81 0.64 12.70
CA PRO A 64 -2.22 -0.32 13.75
C PRO A 64 -1.26 -1.50 13.95
N HIS A 65 -0.22 -1.62 13.13
CA HIS A 65 0.72 -2.73 13.15
C HIS A 65 2.15 -2.21 13.09
N HIS A 66 3.11 -2.91 13.70
CA HIS A 66 4.53 -2.50 13.72
C HIS A 66 5.16 -2.38 12.33
N ARG A 67 4.59 -3.04 11.31
CA ARG A 67 5.05 -2.94 9.91
C ARG A 67 4.37 -1.83 9.11
N HIS A 68 3.38 -1.15 9.69
CA HIS A 68 2.72 -0.02 9.04
C HIS A 68 3.71 1.13 8.84
N ALA A 69 3.71 1.69 7.65
CA ALA A 69 4.52 2.83 7.25
C ALA A 69 3.72 3.71 6.29
N ASN A 70 4.19 4.93 6.10
CA ASN A 70 3.61 5.89 5.18
C ASN A 70 4.62 6.25 4.10
N ILE A 71 4.16 6.34 2.86
CA ILE A 71 4.88 7.06 1.82
C ILE A 71 4.55 8.55 1.96
N GLU A 72 5.57 9.36 2.20
CA GLU A 72 5.49 10.81 2.44
C GLU A 72 6.29 11.60 1.40
N GLY A 73 6.23 12.93 1.46
CA GLY A 73 6.92 13.82 0.50
C GLY A 73 6.14 14.09 -0.79
N TRP A 74 4.83 13.81 -0.80
CA TRP A 74 3.95 14.18 -1.90
C TRP A 74 3.86 15.72 -2.00
N LEU A 75 3.93 16.26 -3.23
CA LEU A 75 3.88 17.71 -3.48
C LEU A 75 2.44 18.23 -3.45
N ASP A 76 2.23 19.53 -3.26
CA ASP A 76 0.87 20.11 -3.32
C ASP A 76 0.27 20.13 -4.75
N SER A 77 1.11 19.90 -5.77
CA SER A 77 0.67 19.81 -7.16
C SER A 77 0.00 18.47 -7.45
N LYS A 78 -1.32 18.50 -7.69
CA LYS A 78 -2.11 17.32 -8.11
C LYS A 78 -1.54 16.61 -9.34
N SER A 79 -1.07 17.36 -10.34
CA SER A 79 -0.52 16.79 -11.57
C SER A 79 0.79 16.06 -11.32
N SER A 80 1.67 16.66 -10.51
CA SER A 80 2.94 16.03 -10.11
C SER A 80 2.71 14.76 -9.31
N ASN A 81 1.79 14.79 -8.33
CA ASN A 81 1.44 13.59 -7.55
C ASN A 81 0.82 12.49 -8.42
N LYS A 82 0.00 12.85 -9.41
CA LYS A 82 -0.55 11.88 -10.35
C LYS A 82 0.56 11.21 -11.17
N MET A 83 1.54 11.97 -11.65
CA MET A 83 2.67 11.40 -12.38
C MET A 83 3.51 10.47 -11.50
N LYS A 84 3.84 10.87 -10.26
CA LYS A 84 4.55 10.01 -9.30
C LYS A 84 3.76 8.73 -9.03
N ALA A 85 2.45 8.83 -8.78
CA ALA A 85 1.59 7.68 -8.52
C ALA A 85 1.51 6.71 -9.71
N LEU A 86 1.47 7.22 -10.95
CA LEU A 86 1.48 6.38 -12.15
C LEU A 86 2.80 5.62 -12.29
N LYS A 87 3.95 6.27 -12.05
CA LYS A 87 5.26 5.61 -12.09
C LYS A 87 5.40 4.53 -11.01
N LEU A 88 4.90 4.77 -9.80
CA LEU A 88 4.87 3.75 -8.76
C LEU A 88 3.97 2.57 -9.16
N ALA A 89 2.80 2.85 -9.74
CA ALA A 89 1.88 1.80 -10.19
C ALA A 89 2.46 0.96 -11.33
N GLU A 90 3.13 1.59 -12.30
CA GLU A 90 3.84 0.92 -13.40
C GLU A 90 4.96 0.01 -12.89
N SER A 91 5.63 0.41 -11.80
CA SER A 91 6.70 -0.38 -11.18
C SER A 91 6.21 -1.44 -10.18
N SER A 92 4.90 -1.53 -9.93
CA SER A 92 4.32 -2.44 -8.94
C SER A 92 3.94 -3.77 -9.56
N THR A 93 4.06 -4.85 -8.80
CA THR A 93 3.50 -6.15 -9.14
C THR A 93 2.15 -6.34 -8.44
N VAL A 94 1.11 -6.66 -9.21
CA VAL A 94 -0.22 -6.94 -8.64
C VAL A 94 -0.32 -8.42 -8.30
N VAL A 95 -0.56 -8.73 -7.02
CA VAL A 95 -0.81 -10.08 -6.52
C VAL A 95 -2.28 -10.21 -6.15
N LYS A 96 -3.00 -11.10 -6.84
CA LYS A 96 -4.42 -11.35 -6.56
C LYS A 96 -4.60 -12.08 -5.24
N SER A 97 -5.67 -11.76 -4.53
CA SER A 97 -6.02 -12.42 -3.28
C SER A 97 -6.31 -13.91 -3.52
N PRO A 98 -5.74 -14.81 -2.69
CA PRO A 98 -5.97 -16.26 -2.83
C PRO A 98 -7.43 -16.63 -2.51
N ASN A 99 -8.17 -15.77 -1.81
CA ASN A 99 -9.56 -15.96 -1.42
C ASN A 99 -10.57 -15.50 -2.48
N LEU A 100 -10.12 -15.09 -3.67
CA LEU A 100 -11.00 -14.88 -4.81
C LEU A 100 -11.35 -16.25 -5.41
N ASN A 101 -12.34 -16.93 -4.85
CA ASN A 101 -12.93 -18.08 -5.55
C ASN A 101 -13.41 -17.61 -6.93
N PRO A 102 -12.98 -18.25 -8.04
CA PRO A 102 -13.70 -18.14 -9.29
C PRO A 102 -15.08 -18.74 -9.02
N GLN A 103 -16.12 -17.91 -9.05
CA GLN A 103 -17.47 -18.46 -9.00
C GLN A 103 -17.62 -19.44 -10.17
N SER A 104 -17.93 -20.68 -9.80
CA SER A 104 -18.46 -21.77 -10.62
C SER A 104 -19.56 -21.31 -11.57
#